data_AF-A0A938ITW4-F1
#
_entry.id   AF-A0A938ITW4-F1
#
_cell.length_a   1.000
_cell.length_b   1.000
_cell.length_c   1.000
_cell.angle_alpha   90.00
_cell.angle_beta   90.00
_cell.angle_gamma   90.00
#
_symmetry.space_group_name_H-M   'P 1'
#
loop_
_entity.id
_entity.type
_entity.pdbx_description
1 polymer ?
#
loop_
_entity_poly.entity_id
_entity_poly.type
_entity_poly.pdbx_seq_one_letter_code
_entity_poly.pdbx_strand_id
1 'polypeptide(L)'
;MTQGEVFEPKVLDMTGAANLRGPVPEDFPNWKFDNLDVEYDAPTESAWMIYGAEAPVCYTPHTLSEMSRFRHALQAMFAIGLTARTPIRYLVIASNKPGVFNLGGDLSVFSAAIRAHNIDLLRRYAHTCVDLIDSLVRGLDLPIVTVSAVHGQCLGGAFEAALATDFIIAEENARFAMPEIAFNTFPGMGA
;
A
#
# COMPACT_ATOMS: atom_id res chain seq x y z
N MET A 1 -15.90 -23.93 30.41
CA MET A 1 -15.51 -22.50 30.49
C MET A 1 -14.02 -22.43 30.22
N THR A 2 -13.64 -22.33 28.95
CA THR A 2 -12.25 -22.08 28.53
C THR A 2 -12.05 -20.57 28.51
N GLN A 3 -11.05 -20.10 29.25
CA GLN A 3 -10.64 -18.70 29.28
C GLN A 3 -10.24 -18.29 27.85
N GLY A 4 -10.93 -17.28 27.30
CA GLY A 4 -10.54 -16.66 26.05
C GLY A 4 -9.25 -15.90 26.24
N GLU A 5 -8.23 -16.22 25.45
CA GLU A 5 -7.04 -15.40 25.33
C GLU A 5 -7.46 -14.01 24.88
N VAL A 6 -7.15 -13.01 25.71
CA VAL A 6 -7.32 -11.61 25.37
C VAL A 6 -6.31 -11.32 24.26
N PHE A 7 -6.81 -11.17 23.04
CA PHE A 7 -6.01 -10.72 21.91
C PHE A 7 -5.64 -9.27 22.18
N GLU A 8 -4.48 -9.02 22.78
CA GLU A 8 -3.90 -7.69 22.83
C GLU A 8 -3.35 -7.38 21.43
N PRO A 9 -3.96 -6.45 20.66
CA PRO A 9 -3.37 -6.04 19.41
C PRO A 9 -2.05 -5.37 19.76
N LYS A 10 -0.93 -5.87 19.21
CA LYS A 10 0.31 -5.10 19.18
C LYS A 10 0.03 -3.85 18.34
N VAL A 11 -0.39 -2.77 19.01
CA VAL A 11 -0.48 -1.45 18.42
C VAL A 11 0.94 -1.09 18.03
N LEU A 12 1.24 -1.11 16.73
CA LEU A 12 2.49 -0.55 16.23
C LEU A 12 2.51 0.91 16.67
N ASP A 13 3.52 1.27 17.45
CA ASP A 13 3.74 2.65 17.88
C ASP A 13 4.06 3.52 16.66
N MET A 14 3.04 4.18 16.12
CA MET A 14 3.15 5.18 15.05
C MET A 14 3.62 6.56 15.59
N THR A 15 3.95 6.69 16.88
CA THR A 15 4.41 7.95 17.49
C THR A 15 5.93 8.10 17.50
N GLY A 16 6.67 7.02 17.24
CA GLY A 16 8.13 7.03 17.21
C GLY A 16 8.71 7.32 15.83
N ALA A 17 9.31 8.50 15.66
CA ALA A 17 10.27 8.79 14.57
C ALA A 17 11.53 7.89 14.59
N ALA A 18 11.59 6.87 15.46
CA ALA A 18 12.79 6.10 15.76
C ALA A 18 13.00 4.85 14.87
N ASN A 19 12.03 4.44 14.05
CA ASN A 19 12.16 3.32 13.09
C ASN A 19 12.16 3.78 11.61
N LEU A 20 12.54 5.04 11.35
CA LEU A 20 12.44 5.71 10.05
C LEU A 20 13.58 5.42 9.05
N ARG A 21 14.47 4.45 9.29
CA ARG A 21 15.48 4.10 8.27
C ARG A 21 14.81 3.34 7.13
N GLY A 22 14.29 4.08 6.15
CA GLY A 22 13.87 3.59 4.85
C GLY A 22 15.01 2.89 4.11
N PRO A 23 14.70 2.13 3.04
CA PRO A 23 15.73 1.72 2.10
C PRO A 23 16.49 2.95 1.62
N VAL A 24 17.81 2.81 1.52
CA VAL A 24 18.67 3.87 1.03
C VAL A 24 18.52 3.90 -0.50
N PRO A 25 18.31 5.06 -1.14
CA PRO A 25 18.01 5.11 -2.57
C PRO A 25 19.03 4.36 -3.45
N GLU A 26 20.30 4.37 -3.05
CA GLU A 26 21.42 3.71 -3.72
C GLU A 26 21.32 2.18 -3.74
N ASP A 27 20.52 1.57 -2.86
CA ASP A 27 20.32 0.13 -2.80
C ASP A 27 19.34 -0.38 -3.88
N PHE A 28 18.71 0.51 -4.64
CA PHE A 28 17.76 0.12 -5.69
C PHE A 28 18.42 -0.74 -6.78
N PRO A 29 17.82 -1.86 -7.21
CA PRO A 29 16.47 -2.35 -6.90
C PRO A 29 16.37 -3.33 -5.72
N ASN A 30 17.43 -3.51 -4.94
CA ASN A 30 17.50 -4.52 -3.87
C ASN A 30 16.87 -4.08 -2.54
N TRP A 31 15.96 -3.10 -2.58
CA TRP A 31 15.26 -2.65 -1.37
C TRP A 31 14.51 -3.80 -0.70
N LYS A 32 14.53 -3.81 0.64
CA LYS A 32 13.92 -4.86 1.45
C LYS A 32 12.82 -4.29 2.33
N PHE A 33 11.67 -4.94 2.24
CA PHE A 33 10.47 -4.72 3.04
C PHE A 33 9.93 -6.09 3.46
N ASP A 34 9.12 -6.11 4.51
CA ASP A 34 8.51 -7.33 5.03
C ASP A 34 7.29 -7.74 4.18
N ASN A 35 6.47 -6.77 3.75
CA ASN A 35 5.23 -7.02 3.02
C ASN A 35 5.30 -6.72 1.51
N LEU A 36 6.36 -6.04 1.06
CA LEU A 36 6.50 -5.58 -0.31
C LEU A 36 7.73 -6.22 -0.97
N ASP A 37 7.53 -6.86 -2.11
CA ASP A 37 8.63 -7.19 -3.01
C ASP A 37 8.86 -6.00 -3.95
N VAL A 38 10.12 -5.66 -4.19
CA VAL A 38 10.51 -4.60 -5.14
C VAL A 38 11.33 -5.23 -6.24
N GLU A 39 10.87 -5.04 -7.48
CA GLU A 39 11.58 -5.50 -8.67
C GLU A 39 11.78 -4.34 -9.65
N TYR A 40 12.79 -4.48 -10.51
CA TYR A 40 13.07 -3.53 -11.57
C TYR A 40 13.26 -4.26 -12.89
N ASP A 41 12.46 -3.89 -13.88
CA ASP A 41 12.57 -4.39 -15.24
C ASP A 41 13.22 -3.32 -16.12
N ALA A 42 14.51 -3.51 -16.41
CA ALA A 42 15.30 -2.57 -17.21
C ALA A 42 14.80 -2.38 -18.66
N PRO A 43 14.35 -3.43 -19.38
CA PRO A 43 13.81 -3.27 -20.73
C PRO A 43 12.61 -2.32 -20.84
N THR A 44 11.70 -2.35 -19.85
CA THR A 44 10.54 -1.45 -19.84
C THR A 44 10.79 -0.16 -19.05
N GLU A 45 11.88 -0.10 -18.27
CA GLU A 45 12.19 0.98 -17.31
C GLU A 45 11.08 1.07 -16.25
N SER A 46 10.65 -0.08 -15.73
CA SER A 46 9.58 -0.16 -14.74
C SER A 46 10.08 -0.63 -13.37
N ALA A 47 9.67 0.08 -12.32
CA ALA A 47 9.77 -0.40 -10.95
C ALA A 47 8.46 -1.05 -10.55
N TRP A 48 8.54 -2.21 -9.91
CA TRP A 48 7.39 -2.99 -9.47
C TRP A 48 7.34 -2.97 -7.95
N MET A 49 6.23 -2.51 -7.39
CA MET A 49 5.88 -2.65 -5.98
C MET A 49 4.83 -3.76 -5.88
N ILE A 50 5.24 -4.92 -5.39
CA ILE A 50 4.41 -6.13 -5.38
C ILE A 50 4.03 -6.46 -3.95
N TYR A 51 2.74 -6.62 -3.66
CA TYR A 51 2.31 -7.19 -2.37
C TYR A 51 2.82 -8.63 -2.27
N GLY A 52 3.72 -8.91 -1.32
CA GLY A 52 4.40 -10.19 -1.21
C GLY A 52 3.46 -11.36 -0.92
N ALA A 53 3.83 -12.58 -1.31
CA ALA A 53 2.98 -13.76 -1.19
C ALA A 53 2.50 -14.02 0.26
N GLU A 54 3.38 -13.82 1.23
CA GLU A 54 3.13 -14.03 2.67
C GLU A 54 2.63 -12.79 3.42
N ALA A 55 2.53 -11.64 2.74
CA ALA A 55 2.06 -10.40 3.35
C ALA A 55 0.58 -10.49 3.82
N PRO A 56 0.07 -9.55 4.62
CA PRO A 56 -1.37 -9.38 4.81
C PRO A 56 -2.08 -9.09 3.47
N VAL A 57 -3.35 -9.52 3.36
CA VAL A 57 -4.21 -9.24 2.18
C VAL A 57 -4.86 -7.85 2.22
N CYS A 58 -4.63 -7.08 3.27
CA CYS A 58 -5.23 -5.77 3.51
C CYS A 58 -4.16 -4.75 3.93
N TYR A 59 -4.53 -3.48 3.98
CA TYR A 59 -3.66 -2.38 4.39
C TYR A 59 -3.48 -2.32 5.91
N THR A 60 -2.64 -3.19 6.44
CA THR A 60 -2.21 -3.07 7.85
C THR A 60 -1.39 -1.78 8.06
N PRO A 61 -1.31 -1.25 9.29
CA PRO A 61 -0.44 -0.10 9.59
C PRO A 61 1.02 -0.33 9.18
N HIS A 62 1.51 -1.57 9.28
CA HIS A 62 2.87 -1.92 8.84
C HIS A 62 2.99 -1.80 7.32
N THR A 63 2.05 -2.39 6.57
CA THR A 63 2.02 -2.30 5.09
C THR A 63 1.95 -0.84 4.62
N LEU A 64 1.11 -0.01 5.23
CA LEU A 64 1.01 1.42 4.90
C LEU A 64 2.31 2.20 5.20
N SER A 65 2.98 1.85 6.30
CA SER A 65 4.30 2.41 6.64
C SER A 65 5.36 2.05 5.60
N GLU A 66 5.37 0.79 5.14
CA GLU A 66 6.30 0.34 4.08
C GLU A 66 6.02 0.99 2.74
N MET A 67 4.75 1.13 2.34
CA MET A 67 4.36 1.87 1.13
C MET A 67 4.81 3.33 1.20
N SER A 68 4.68 3.97 2.36
CA SER A 68 5.16 5.34 2.58
C SER A 68 6.69 5.44 2.47
N ARG A 69 7.41 4.46 3.04
CA ARG A 69 8.89 4.38 2.94
C ARG A 69 9.34 4.12 1.50
N PHE A 70 8.66 3.24 0.77
CA PHE A 70 8.92 2.97 -0.65
C PHE A 70 8.74 4.24 -1.48
N ARG A 71 7.62 4.97 -1.32
CA ARG A 71 7.38 6.25 -1.98
C ARG A 71 8.52 7.23 -1.73
N HIS A 72 8.89 7.45 -0.47
CA HIS A 72 9.95 8.40 -0.13
C HIS A 72 11.31 7.97 -0.69
N ALA A 73 11.63 6.67 -0.70
CA ALA A 73 12.86 6.16 -1.29
C ALA A 73 12.89 6.40 -2.81
N LEU A 74 11.76 6.18 -3.50
CA LEU A 74 11.62 6.46 -4.93
C LEU A 74 11.81 7.96 -5.21
N GLN A 75 11.13 8.83 -4.45
CA GLN A 75 11.29 10.28 -4.60
C GLN A 75 12.73 10.75 -4.35
N ALA A 76 13.38 10.22 -3.31
CA ALA A 76 14.77 10.52 -3.01
C ALA A 76 15.70 10.06 -4.13
N MET A 77 15.45 8.89 -4.73
CA MET A 77 16.22 8.37 -5.87
C MET A 77 16.19 9.32 -7.07
N PHE A 78 15.02 9.88 -7.39
CA PHE A 78 14.89 10.92 -8.42
C PHE A 78 15.61 12.22 -8.02
N ALA A 79 15.45 12.65 -6.77
CA ALA A 79 16.05 13.91 -6.28
C ALA A 79 17.58 13.89 -6.32
N ILE A 80 18.22 12.75 -6.04
CA ILE A 80 19.68 12.60 -6.11
C ILE A 80 20.19 12.27 -7.52
N GLY A 81 19.29 12.15 -8.51
CA GLY A 81 19.63 11.88 -9.91
C GLY A 81 20.07 10.45 -10.21
N LEU A 82 19.79 9.48 -9.33
CA LEU A 82 20.18 8.08 -9.57
C LEU A 82 19.43 7.48 -10.79
N THR A 83 18.29 8.05 -11.14
CA THR A 83 17.52 7.68 -12.34
C THR A 83 18.22 7.98 -13.66
N ALA A 84 19.30 8.76 -13.67
CA ALA A 84 20.17 8.91 -14.85
C ALA A 84 20.91 7.61 -15.19
N ARG A 85 21.16 6.74 -14.20
CA ARG A 85 21.80 5.43 -14.37
C ARG A 85 20.78 4.29 -14.41
N THR A 86 19.68 4.45 -13.68
CA THR A 86 18.62 3.45 -13.58
C THR A 86 17.27 4.13 -13.89
N PRO A 87 16.96 4.36 -15.18
CA PRO A 87 15.76 5.10 -15.57
C PRO A 87 14.49 4.38 -15.10
N ILE A 88 13.52 5.16 -14.62
CA ILE A 88 12.20 4.65 -14.28
C ILE A 88 11.19 5.55 -14.96
N ARG A 89 10.38 4.95 -15.84
CA ARG A 89 9.23 5.57 -16.49
C ARG A 89 7.90 5.07 -15.92
N TYR A 90 7.90 3.87 -15.37
CA TYR A 90 6.67 3.24 -14.88
C TYR A 90 6.82 2.76 -13.45
N LEU A 91 5.80 2.99 -12.63
CA LEU A 91 5.58 2.28 -11.38
C LEU A 91 4.42 1.31 -11.59
N VAL A 92 4.69 0.01 -11.45
CA VAL A 92 3.66 -1.03 -11.51
C VAL A 92 3.37 -1.52 -10.09
N ILE A 93 2.10 -1.47 -9.69
CA ILE A 93 1.60 -2.04 -8.44
C ILE A 93 0.97 -3.38 -8.77
N ALA A 94 1.45 -4.45 -8.15
CA ALA A 94 0.98 -5.82 -8.40
C ALA A 94 0.88 -6.61 -7.09
N SER A 95 0.49 -7.88 -7.17
CA SER A 95 0.36 -8.77 -6.02
C SER A 95 0.80 -10.18 -6.36
N ASN A 96 1.58 -10.80 -5.47
CA ASN A 96 1.95 -12.22 -5.53
C ASN A 96 0.94 -13.13 -4.82
N LYS A 97 -0.22 -12.60 -4.40
CA LYS A 97 -1.24 -13.40 -3.70
C LYS A 97 -2.15 -14.13 -4.67
N PRO A 98 -2.33 -15.45 -4.56
CA PRO A 98 -3.24 -16.18 -5.43
C PRO A 98 -4.67 -15.63 -5.36
N GLY A 99 -5.18 -15.14 -6.50
CA GLY A 99 -6.56 -14.65 -6.64
C GLY A 99 -6.88 -13.34 -5.92
N VAL A 100 -5.90 -12.67 -5.31
CA VAL A 100 -6.13 -11.43 -4.55
C VAL A 100 -5.11 -10.37 -4.99
N PHE A 101 -5.61 -9.21 -5.37
CA PHE A 101 -4.77 -8.01 -5.49
C PHE A 101 -4.56 -7.40 -4.11
N ASN A 102 -5.64 -6.90 -3.50
CA ASN A 102 -5.69 -6.46 -2.09
C ASN A 102 -7.17 -6.28 -1.69
N LEU A 103 -7.49 -6.42 -0.40
CA LEU A 103 -8.85 -6.37 0.15
C LEU A 103 -9.19 -5.05 0.86
N GLY A 104 -8.31 -4.04 0.78
CA GLY A 104 -8.56 -2.69 1.27
C GLY A 104 -8.22 -2.52 2.75
N GLY A 105 -9.05 -1.79 3.49
CA GLY A 105 -8.78 -1.42 4.87
C GLY A 105 -8.65 -2.61 5.83
N ASP A 106 -7.85 -2.45 6.89
CA ASP A 106 -7.69 -3.46 7.92
C ASP A 106 -8.87 -3.42 8.92
N LEU A 107 -9.86 -4.27 8.66
CA LEU A 107 -11.05 -4.39 9.51
C LEU A 107 -10.73 -4.82 10.95
N SER A 108 -9.59 -5.49 11.19
CA SER A 108 -9.18 -5.86 12.55
C SER A 108 -8.75 -4.64 13.35
N VAL A 109 -8.00 -3.73 12.72
CA VAL A 109 -7.64 -2.42 13.28
C VAL A 109 -8.87 -1.58 13.51
N PHE A 110 -9.81 -1.54 12.55
CA PHE A 110 -11.04 -0.76 12.68
C PHE A 110 -11.88 -1.26 13.85
N SER A 111 -12.13 -2.56 13.90
CA SER A 111 -12.92 -3.20 14.96
C SER A 111 -12.31 -2.95 16.34
N ALA A 112 -10.98 -3.12 16.49
CA ALA A 112 -10.28 -2.87 17.74
C ALA A 112 -10.37 -1.40 18.17
N ALA A 113 -10.10 -0.47 17.25
CA ALA A 113 -10.11 0.96 17.54
C ALA A 113 -11.52 1.48 17.88
N ILE A 114 -12.55 1.03 17.15
CA ILE A 114 -13.95 1.41 17.42
C ILE A 114 -14.39 0.93 18.80
N ARG A 115 -14.12 -0.34 19.15
CA ARG A 115 -14.46 -0.91 20.47
C ARG A 115 -13.73 -0.19 21.62
N ALA A 116 -12.51 0.27 21.37
CA ALA A 116 -11.72 1.03 22.33
C ALA A 116 -12.02 2.53 22.32
N HIS A 117 -12.96 3.01 21.48
CA HIS A 117 -13.21 4.44 21.25
C HIS A 117 -11.95 5.24 20.88
N ASN A 118 -10.97 4.61 20.24
CA ASN A 118 -9.70 5.21 19.87
C ASN A 118 -9.79 5.92 18.50
N ILE A 119 -10.43 7.09 18.50
CA ILE A 119 -10.63 7.90 17.30
C ILE A 119 -9.29 8.36 16.70
N ASP A 120 -8.28 8.62 17.53
CA ASP A 120 -6.98 9.10 17.06
C ASP A 120 -6.21 8.05 16.26
N LEU A 121 -6.38 6.76 16.58
CA LEU A 121 -5.85 5.67 15.76
C LEU A 121 -6.55 5.61 14.40
N LEU A 122 -7.89 5.66 14.38
CA LEU A 122 -8.66 5.65 13.12
C LEU A 122 -8.33 6.86 12.23
N ARG A 123 -8.22 8.05 12.83
CA ARG A 123 -7.87 9.29 12.10
C ARG A 123 -6.48 9.20 11.49
N ARG A 124 -5.48 8.74 12.26
CA ARG A 124 -4.11 8.57 11.74
C ARG A 124 -4.06 7.55 10.62
N TYR A 125 -4.75 6.42 10.78
CA TYR A 125 -4.85 5.41 9.73
C TYR A 125 -5.45 6.01 8.45
N ALA A 126 -6.60 6.69 8.57
CA ALA A 126 -7.29 7.30 7.43
C ALA A 126 -6.43 8.35 6.73
N HIS A 127 -5.76 9.24 7.49
CA HIS A 127 -4.87 10.25 6.91
C HIS A 127 -3.69 9.60 6.15
N THR A 128 -3.06 8.57 6.72
CA THR A 128 -1.99 7.84 6.01
C THR A 128 -2.49 7.22 4.70
N CYS A 129 -3.70 6.64 4.68
CA CYS A 129 -4.31 6.12 3.46
C CYS A 129 -4.53 7.22 2.42
N VAL A 130 -5.12 8.34 2.83
CA VAL A 130 -5.38 9.49 1.94
C VAL A 130 -4.08 10.08 1.41
N ASP A 131 -3.04 10.24 2.24
CA ASP A 131 -1.74 10.75 1.81
C ASP A 131 -1.08 9.85 0.76
N LEU A 132 -1.26 8.53 0.86
CA LEU A 132 -0.75 7.58 -0.13
C LEU A 132 -1.56 7.63 -1.43
N ILE A 133 -2.90 7.70 -1.35
CA ILE A 133 -3.78 7.80 -2.52
C ILE A 133 -3.58 9.12 -3.26
N ASP A 134 -3.59 10.25 -2.57
CA ASP A 134 -3.35 11.56 -3.17
C ASP A 134 -1.98 11.61 -3.85
N SER A 135 -0.97 10.96 -3.26
CA SER A 135 0.33 10.82 -3.91
C SER A 135 0.27 9.95 -5.18
N LEU A 136 -0.55 8.91 -5.25
CA LEU A 136 -0.71 8.11 -6.47
C LEU A 136 -1.36 8.95 -7.57
N VAL A 137 -2.43 9.70 -7.25
CA VAL A 137 -3.12 10.61 -8.17
C VAL A 137 -2.15 11.63 -8.79
N ARG A 138 -1.15 12.08 -8.02
CA ARG A 138 -0.13 13.04 -8.47
C ARG A 138 1.09 12.38 -9.14
N GLY A 139 1.05 11.09 -9.44
CA GLY A 139 2.20 10.37 -10.00
C GLY A 139 3.42 10.37 -9.08
N LEU A 140 3.19 10.41 -7.76
CA LEU A 140 4.19 10.53 -6.69
C LEU A 140 5.02 11.82 -6.75
N ASP A 141 4.54 12.85 -7.44
CA ASP A 141 5.31 14.05 -7.82
C ASP A 141 6.55 13.72 -8.67
N LEU A 142 6.51 12.61 -9.38
CA LEU A 142 7.58 12.10 -10.22
C LEU A 142 7.11 12.05 -11.68
N PRO A 143 8.01 12.17 -12.65
CA PRO A 143 7.68 12.10 -14.08
C PRO A 143 7.50 10.63 -14.52
N ILE A 144 6.63 9.88 -13.85
CA ILE A 144 6.37 8.45 -14.08
C ILE A 144 4.90 8.22 -14.38
N VAL A 145 4.60 7.11 -15.04
CA VAL A 145 3.23 6.59 -15.21
C VAL A 145 3.02 5.47 -14.20
N THR A 146 1.91 5.52 -13.47
CA THR A 146 1.52 4.54 -12.46
C THR A 146 0.50 3.56 -13.04
N VAL A 147 0.69 2.27 -12.77
CA VAL A 147 -0.16 1.20 -13.29
C VAL A 147 -0.52 0.23 -12.18
N SER A 148 -1.80 -0.06 -12.01
CA SER A 148 -2.26 -1.19 -11.18
C SER A 148 -2.47 -2.43 -12.04
N ALA A 149 -1.66 -3.46 -11.84
CA ALA A 149 -1.79 -4.76 -12.49
C ALA A 149 -2.60 -5.71 -11.58
N VAL A 150 -3.89 -5.89 -11.91
CA VAL A 150 -4.88 -6.55 -11.06
C VAL A 150 -5.26 -7.92 -11.63
N HIS A 151 -4.76 -8.99 -11.01
CA HIS A 151 -5.07 -10.38 -11.39
C HIS A 151 -6.18 -11.03 -10.56
N GLY A 152 -6.73 -10.33 -9.58
CA GLY A 152 -7.61 -10.94 -8.58
C GLY A 152 -8.60 -9.97 -7.94
N GLN A 153 -9.02 -10.29 -6.72
CA GLN A 153 -9.91 -9.44 -5.93
C GLN A 153 -9.23 -8.12 -5.54
N CYS A 154 -9.85 -7.00 -5.90
CA CYS A 154 -9.42 -5.64 -5.60
C CYS A 154 -10.61 -4.93 -4.94
N LEU A 155 -10.64 -4.89 -3.61
CA LEU A 155 -11.83 -4.49 -2.85
C LEU A 155 -11.60 -3.25 -1.99
N GLY A 156 -12.64 -2.42 -1.87
CA GLY A 156 -12.67 -1.27 -0.97
C GLY A 156 -11.52 -0.32 -1.21
N GLY A 157 -10.80 0.04 -0.15
CA GLY A 157 -9.59 0.87 -0.25
C GLY A 157 -8.54 0.41 -1.27
N ALA A 158 -8.49 -0.88 -1.61
CA ALA A 158 -7.59 -1.36 -2.67
C ALA A 158 -8.06 -0.95 -4.07
N PHE A 159 -9.38 -0.94 -4.28
CA PHE A 159 -9.95 -0.42 -5.51
C PHE A 159 -9.81 1.10 -5.57
N GLU A 160 -9.94 1.81 -4.45
CA GLU A 160 -9.62 3.24 -4.37
C GLU A 160 -8.16 3.52 -4.76
N ALA A 161 -7.21 2.74 -4.23
CA ALA A 161 -5.81 2.84 -4.61
C ALA A 161 -5.55 2.51 -6.10
N ALA A 162 -6.25 1.51 -6.64
CA ALA A 162 -6.11 1.18 -8.06
C ALA A 162 -6.67 2.30 -8.97
N LEU A 163 -7.81 2.89 -8.60
CA LEU A 163 -8.40 4.04 -9.30
C LEU A 163 -7.52 5.29 -9.24
N ALA A 164 -6.65 5.39 -8.24
CA ALA A 164 -5.69 6.49 -8.10
C ALA A 164 -4.48 6.39 -9.05
N THR A 165 -4.27 5.24 -9.69
CA THR A 165 -3.20 5.08 -10.70
C THR A 165 -3.65 5.53 -12.09
N ASP A 166 -2.70 5.88 -12.96
CA ASP A 166 -3.00 6.34 -14.33
C ASP A 166 -3.70 5.27 -15.17
N PHE A 167 -3.33 3.99 -14.97
CA PHE A 167 -3.94 2.86 -15.68
C PHE A 167 -4.21 1.67 -14.76
N ILE A 168 -5.35 1.01 -14.98
CA ILE A 168 -5.63 -0.32 -14.43
C ILE A 168 -5.55 -1.33 -15.58
N ILE A 169 -4.69 -2.32 -15.44
CA ILE A 169 -4.63 -3.50 -16.31
C ILE A 169 -5.16 -4.67 -15.49
N ALA A 170 -6.25 -5.27 -15.95
CA ALA A 170 -6.94 -6.32 -15.21
C ALA A 170 -7.02 -7.62 -16.00
N GLU A 171 -6.85 -8.75 -15.31
CA GLU A 171 -7.20 -10.06 -15.86
C GLU A 171 -8.73 -10.18 -16.01
N GLU A 172 -9.21 -11.00 -16.96
CA GLU A 172 -10.65 -11.20 -17.21
C GLU A 172 -11.42 -11.65 -15.95
N ASN A 173 -10.74 -12.36 -15.04
CA ASN A 173 -11.32 -12.87 -13.81
C ASN A 173 -11.14 -11.94 -12.60
N ALA A 174 -10.52 -10.76 -12.78
CA ALA A 174 -10.41 -9.76 -11.72
C ALA A 174 -11.82 -9.34 -11.22
N ARG A 175 -11.90 -8.96 -9.94
CA ARG A 175 -13.16 -8.53 -9.31
C ARG A 175 -12.92 -7.26 -8.53
N PHE A 176 -13.69 -6.24 -8.86
CA PHE A 176 -13.64 -4.93 -8.23
C PHE A 176 -14.95 -4.67 -7.50
N ALA A 177 -14.89 -4.22 -6.25
CA ALA A 177 -16.08 -3.82 -5.51
C ALA A 177 -15.74 -2.89 -4.34
N MET A 178 -16.75 -2.15 -3.91
CA MET A 178 -16.73 -1.35 -2.69
C MET A 178 -17.72 -1.96 -1.68
N PRO A 179 -17.33 -2.99 -0.91
CA PRO A 179 -18.23 -3.73 -0.03
C PRO A 179 -18.53 -3.02 1.30
N GLU A 180 -18.01 -1.81 1.53
CA GLU A 180 -18.09 -1.05 2.78
C GLU A 180 -19.49 -0.91 3.34
N ILE A 181 -20.49 -0.81 2.46
CA ILE A 181 -21.89 -0.70 2.87
C ILE A 181 -22.38 -1.92 3.67
N ALA A 182 -21.78 -3.09 3.47
CA ALA A 182 -22.13 -4.32 4.18
C ALA A 182 -21.90 -4.23 5.71
N PHE A 183 -21.06 -3.30 6.14
CA PHE A 183 -20.81 -2.98 7.55
C PHE A 183 -21.13 -1.53 7.90
N ASN A 184 -22.07 -0.93 7.15
CA ASN A 184 -22.63 0.39 7.38
C ASN A 184 -21.59 1.54 7.36
N THR A 185 -20.58 1.41 6.49
CA THR A 185 -19.63 2.48 6.17
C THR A 185 -19.70 2.80 4.67
N PHE A 186 -18.80 3.66 4.20
CA PHE A 186 -18.66 4.03 2.79
C PHE A 186 -17.16 4.09 2.41
N PRO A 187 -16.81 4.02 1.12
CA PRO A 187 -15.42 4.21 0.67
C PRO A 187 -14.94 5.62 1.02
N GLY A 188 -13.90 5.71 1.84
CA GLY A 188 -13.53 6.95 2.53
C GLY A 188 -12.19 7.53 2.12
N MET A 189 -11.53 6.96 1.11
CA MET A 189 -10.12 7.23 0.83
C MET A 189 -9.87 7.79 -0.58
N GLY A 190 -10.89 7.86 -1.44
CA GLY A 190 -10.82 8.58 -2.72
C GLY A 190 -11.82 8.18 -3.82
N ALA A 191 -12.76 7.25 -3.55
CA ALA A 191 -13.77 6.78 -4.51
C ALA A 191 -14.73 7.87 -5.03
#